data_AF-A0A7K4FRP3-F1
#
_entry.id   AF-A0A7K4FRP3-F1
#
_cell.length_a   1.000
_cell.length_b   1.000
_cell.length_c   1.000
_cell.angle_alpha   90.00
_cell.angle_beta   90.00
_cell.angle_gamma   90.00
#
_symmetry.space_group_name_H-M   'P 1'
#
loop_
_entity.id
_entity.type
_entity.pdbx_description
1 polymer ?
#
loop_
_entity_poly.entity_id
_entity_poly.type
_entity_poly.pdbx_seq_one_letter_code
_entity_poly.pdbx_strand_id
1 'polypeptide(L)'
;MSLRDFENKKVAIWLAYFTASSRRNGRRFKKIKIDLNDIVSIAKQLDLEPEVMEKVHPGSRIKGLVLVKKVASKEKVLKMVYSYASQKK
;
A
#
# COMPACT_ATOMS: atom_id res chain seq x y z
N MET A 1 -11.58 -18.99 16.92
CA MET A 1 -11.02 -17.64 16.74
C MET A 1 -10.51 -17.53 15.31
N SER A 2 -11.14 -16.74 14.45
CA SER A 2 -10.71 -16.59 13.04
C SER A 2 -9.81 -15.37 12.90
N LEU A 3 -8.91 -15.37 11.92
CA LEU A 3 -8.00 -14.28 11.54
C LEU A 3 -8.66 -12.89 11.33
N ARG A 4 -10.00 -12.81 11.38
CA ARG A 4 -10.80 -11.60 11.22
C ARG A 4 -10.73 -10.60 12.37
N ASP A 5 -10.45 -11.04 13.60
CA ASP A 5 -10.44 -10.12 14.76
C ASP A 5 -9.17 -9.25 14.87
N PHE A 6 -8.11 -9.55 14.11
CA PHE A 6 -6.96 -8.65 13.93
C PHE A 6 -7.26 -7.53 12.90
N GLU A 7 -8.35 -7.62 12.10
CA GLU A 7 -8.50 -6.94 10.81
C GLU A 7 -8.76 -5.42 10.85
N ASN A 8 -8.97 -4.80 12.01
CA ASN A 8 -9.22 -3.36 12.08
C ASN A 8 -8.03 -2.50 12.52
N LYS A 9 -6.87 -3.09 12.83
CA LYS A 9 -5.67 -2.31 13.20
C LYS A 9 -4.69 -2.10 12.07
N LYS A 10 -4.77 -2.88 10.98
CA LYS A 10 -3.80 -2.81 9.87
C LYS A 10 -4.48 -2.67 8.51
N VAL A 11 -3.84 -1.95 7.60
CA VAL A 11 -4.26 -1.69 6.23
C VAL A 11 -3.27 -2.35 5.29
N ALA A 12 -3.80 -3.18 4.38
CA ALA A 12 -3.04 -3.76 3.28
C ALA A 12 -2.85 -2.76 2.13
N ILE A 13 -1.59 -2.41 1.87
CA ILE A 13 -1.13 -1.59 0.75
C ILE A 13 -0.38 -2.49 -0.24
N TRP A 14 -1.00 -2.72 -1.39
CA TRP A 14 -0.36 -3.47 -2.47
C TRP A 14 0.44 -2.52 -3.36
N LEU A 15 1.63 -2.93 -3.78
CA LEU A 15 2.44 -2.18 -4.76
C LEU A 15 1.64 -1.92 -6.05
N ALA A 16 0.82 -2.90 -6.45
CA ALA A 16 -0.09 -2.84 -7.58
C ALA A 16 -1.02 -1.61 -7.58
N TYR A 17 -1.38 -1.08 -6.40
CA TYR A 17 -2.26 0.09 -6.30
C TYR A 17 -1.66 1.34 -6.94
N PHE A 18 -0.33 1.38 -7.08
CA PHE A 18 0.42 2.50 -7.66
C PHE A 18 1.03 2.17 -9.02
N THR A 19 1.52 0.93 -9.20
CA THR A 19 2.34 0.55 -10.38
C THR A 19 1.59 -0.21 -11.48
N ALA A 20 0.42 -0.79 -11.20
CA ALA A 20 -0.29 -1.62 -12.17
C ALA A 20 -0.61 -0.87 -13.47
N SER A 21 -0.66 -1.60 -14.59
CA SER A 21 -0.82 -1.02 -15.93
C SER A 21 -2.15 -0.30 -16.13
N SER A 22 -3.22 -0.77 -15.47
CA SER A 22 -4.59 -0.23 -15.58
C SER A 22 -5.33 -0.29 -14.24
N ARG A 23 -6.45 0.44 -14.15
CA ARG A 23 -7.36 0.36 -12.98
C ARG A 23 -8.00 -1.03 -12.85
N ARG A 24 -8.35 -1.67 -13.97
CA ARG A 24 -8.87 -3.04 -14.01
C ARG A 24 -7.91 -4.04 -13.37
N ASN A 25 -6.60 -3.80 -13.51
CA ASN A 25 -5.55 -4.63 -12.93
C ASN A 25 -5.18 -4.21 -11.50
N GLY A 26 -5.98 -3.37 -10.83
CA GLY A 26 -5.79 -3.03 -9.42
C GLY A 26 -5.13 -1.67 -9.15
N ARG A 27 -4.78 -0.88 -10.18
CA ARG A 27 -4.28 0.48 -9.93
C ARG A 27 -5.40 1.35 -9.34
N ARG A 28 -5.13 2.03 -8.22
CA ARG A 28 -6.07 2.96 -7.59
C ARG A 28 -5.77 4.43 -7.92
N PHE A 29 -4.50 4.77 -8.13
CA PHE A 29 -4.07 6.13 -8.39
C PHE A 29 -3.51 6.33 -9.81
N LYS A 30 -2.99 7.53 -10.13
CA LYS A 30 -2.20 7.71 -11.36
C LYS A 30 -0.94 6.85 -11.25
N LYS A 31 -0.46 6.31 -12.37
CA LYS A 31 0.73 5.46 -12.37
C LYS A 31 1.94 6.27 -11.94
N ILE A 32 2.65 5.78 -10.93
CA ILE A 32 3.92 6.34 -10.45
C ILE A 32 4.94 5.21 -10.48
N LYS A 33 6.20 5.56 -10.74
CA LYS A 33 7.34 4.65 -10.61
C LYS A 33 7.77 4.68 -9.13
N ILE A 34 7.42 3.64 -8.39
CA ILE A 34 7.68 3.51 -6.97
C ILE A 34 7.99 2.05 -6.67
N ASP A 35 8.96 1.81 -5.79
CA ASP A 35 9.33 0.48 -5.34
C ASP A 35 8.76 0.17 -3.95
N LEU A 36 8.86 -1.09 -3.54
CA LEU A 36 8.35 -1.53 -2.23
C LEU A 36 9.09 -0.81 -1.09
N ASN A 37 10.40 -0.60 -1.25
CA ASN A 37 11.25 0.11 -0.29
C ASN A 37 10.83 1.58 -0.11
N ASP A 38 10.34 2.23 -1.17
CA ASP A 38 9.82 3.59 -1.09
C ASP A 38 8.54 3.64 -0.27
N ILE A 39 7.63 2.68 -0.48
CA ILE A 39 6.38 2.57 0.30
C ILE A 39 6.71 2.36 1.78
N VAL A 40 7.68 1.49 2.09
CA VAL A 40 8.13 1.25 3.48
C VAL A 40 8.72 2.52 4.07
N SER A 41 9.58 3.23 3.33
CA SER A 41 10.21 4.47 3.79
C SER A 41 9.17 5.56 4.07
N ILE A 42 8.20 5.75 3.17
CA ILE A 42 7.10 6.69 3.35
C ILE A 42 6.22 6.28 4.54
N ALA A 43 5.90 5.00 4.68
CA ALA A 43 5.11 4.51 5.80
C ALA A 43 5.84 4.69 7.15
N LYS A 44 7.17 4.56 7.20
CA LYS A 44 7.97 4.90 8.38
C LYS A 44 7.94 6.40 8.68
N GLN A 45 8.05 7.25 7.66
CA GLN A 45 7.96 8.72 7.82
C GLN A 45 6.57 9.16 8.32
N LEU A 46 5.52 8.43 7.96
CA LEU A 46 4.15 8.68 8.39
C LEU A 46 3.78 7.99 9.70
N ASP A 47 4.74 7.37 10.39
CA ASP A 47 4.55 6.61 11.63
C ASP A 47 3.46 5.52 11.55
N LEU A 48 3.40 4.85 10.39
CA LEU A 48 2.39 3.83 10.11
C LEU A 48 2.87 2.39 10.39
N GLU A 49 3.98 2.20 11.11
CA GLU A 49 4.50 0.87 11.50
C GLU A 49 4.44 -0.18 10.36
N PRO A 50 5.21 -0.01 9.26
CA PRO A 50 5.10 -0.88 8.10
C PRO A 50 5.70 -2.27 8.33
N GLU A 51 4.93 -3.28 7.95
CA GLU A 51 5.34 -4.69 7.91
C GLU A 51 5.29 -5.19 6.46
N VAL A 52 6.42 -5.67 5.96
CA VAL A 52 6.53 -6.20 4.59
C VAL A 52 6.07 -7.65 4.57
N MET A 53 5.22 -7.98 3.61
CA MET A 53 4.81 -9.35 3.32
C MET A 53 5.13 -9.70 1.88
N GLU A 54 5.75 -10.86 1.69
CA GLU A 54 5.97 -11.46 0.38
C GLU A 54 4.70 -12.10 -0.15
N LYS A 55 3.78 -11.27 -0.65
CA LYS A 55 2.54 -11.72 -1.30
C LYS A 55 2.45 -11.21 -2.74
N VAL A 56 1.79 -12.01 -3.57
CA VAL A 56 1.50 -11.68 -4.98
C VAL A 56 0.09 -11.13 -5.07
N HIS A 57 -0.08 -9.94 -5.67
CA HIS A 57 -1.40 -9.37 -5.88
C HIS A 57 -2.20 -10.23 -6.88
N PRO A 58 -3.39 -10.77 -6.52
CA PRO A 58 -4.11 -11.72 -7.36
C PRO A 58 -4.47 -11.15 -8.75
N GLY A 59 -4.86 -9.88 -8.82
CA GLY A 59 -5.34 -9.25 -10.06
C GLY A 59 -4.24 -8.78 -11.02
N SER A 60 -3.04 -8.46 -10.53
CA SER A 60 -1.95 -7.94 -11.37
C SER A 60 -0.72 -8.83 -11.44
N ARG A 61 -0.64 -9.85 -10.58
CA ARG A 61 0.56 -10.67 -10.35
C ARG A 61 1.80 -9.88 -9.90
N ILE A 62 1.64 -8.61 -9.53
CA ILE A 62 2.72 -7.78 -8.98
C ILE A 62 3.02 -8.25 -7.56
N LYS A 63 4.29 -8.51 -7.28
CA LYS A 63 4.78 -8.88 -5.95
C LYS A 63 4.88 -7.63 -5.08
N GLY A 64 4.46 -7.75 -3.82
CA GLY A 64 4.66 -6.71 -2.83
C GLY A 64 3.39 -6.30 -2.12
N LEU A 65 3.35 -6.62 -0.83
CA LEU A 65 2.34 -6.16 0.11
C LEU A 65 3.05 -5.53 1.30
N VAL A 66 2.56 -4.36 1.71
CA VAL A 66 2.94 -3.71 2.97
C VAL A 66 1.69 -3.61 3.82
N LEU A 67 1.73 -4.18 5.01
CA LEU A 67 0.73 -3.93 6.04
C LEU A 67 1.17 -2.72 6.84
N VAL A 68 0.27 -1.79 7.08
CA VAL A 68 0.54 -0.59 7.87
C VAL A 68 -0.52 -0.40 8.93
N LYS A 69 -0.21 0.26 10.04
CA LYS A 69 -1.18 0.65 11.07
C LYS A 69 -2.31 1.49 10.47
N LYS A 70 -3.54 1.16 10.85
CA LYS A 70 -4.76 1.85 10.44
C LYS A 70 -4.95 3.09 11.30
N VAL A 71 -4.31 4.19 10.89
CA VAL A 71 -4.52 5.51 11.52
C VAL A 71 -5.80 6.20 10.99
N ALA A 72 -6.24 5.81 9.80
CA ALA A 72 -7.47 6.33 9.17
C ALA A 72 -8.14 5.28 8.27
N SER A 73 -9.19 5.68 7.54
CA SER A 73 -9.78 4.82 6.51
C SER A 73 -8.72 4.41 5.48
N LYS A 74 -8.85 3.19 4.94
CA LYS A 74 -7.91 2.64 3.96
C LYS A 74 -7.63 3.60 2.81
N GLU A 75 -8.68 4.24 2.29
CA GLU A 75 -8.56 5.21 1.19
C GLU A 75 -7.78 6.46 1.61
N LYS A 76 -7.97 6.97 2.83
CA LYS A 76 -7.22 8.11 3.36
C LYS A 76 -5.73 7.75 3.53
N VAL A 77 -5.43 6.58 4.10
CA VAL A 77 -4.05 6.08 4.22
C VAL A 77 -3.37 5.96 2.86
N LEU A 78 -4.06 5.37 1.88
CA LEU A 78 -3.54 5.24 0.52
C LEU A 78 -3.29 6.59 -0.15
N LYS A 79 -4.18 7.57 0.04
CA LYS A 79 -3.99 8.95 -0.44
C LYS A 79 -2.80 9.65 0.21
N MET A 80 -2.58 9.46 1.52
CA MET A 80 -1.40 10.02 2.22
C MET A 80 -0.09 9.45 1.65
N VAL A 81 -0.03 8.12 1.47
CA VAL A 81 1.15 7.47 0.87
C VAL A 81 1.36 7.96 -0.56
N TYR A 82 0.28 8.08 -1.34
CA TYR A 82 0.33 8.57 -2.72
C TYR A 82 0.82 10.02 -2.81
N SER A 83 0.31 10.93 -1.96
CA SER A 83 0.70 12.34 -2.00
C SER A 83 2.18 12.50 -1.67
N TYR A 84 2.67 11.79 -0.66
CA TYR A 84 4.10 11.77 -0.31
C TYR A 84 4.96 11.24 -1.45
N ALA A 85 4.55 10.12 -2.06
CA ALA A 85 5.24 9.54 -3.22
C ALA A 85 5.26 10.48 -4.43
N SER A 86 4.19 11.25 -4.65
CA SER A 86 4.08 12.18 -5.77
C SER A 86 4.83 13.50 -5.55
N GLN A 87 5.15 13.87 -4.31
CA GLN A 87 5.93 15.08 -3.97
C GLN A 87 7.43 14.86 -4.05
N LYS A 88 7.91 13.61 -3.93
CA LYS A 88 9.34 13.23 -4.12
C LYS A 88 9.81 13.29 -5.58
N LYS A 89 9.08 13.99 -6.45
CA LYS A 89 9.29 14.02 -7.90
C LYS A 89 10.04 15.27 -8.33
#